data_AF-A0A6C0JQV2-F1
#
_entry.id   AF-A0A6C0JQV2-F1
#
_cell.length_a   1.000
_cell.length_b   1.000
_cell.length_c   1.000
_cell.angle_alpha   90.00
_cell.angle_beta   90.00
_cell.angle_gamma   90.00
#
_symmetry.space_group_name_H-M   'P 1'
#
loop_
_entity.id
_entity.type
_entity.pdbx_description
1 polymer ?
#
loop_
_entity_poly.entity_id
_entity_poly.type
_entity_poly.pdbx_seq_one_letter_code
_entity_poly.pdbx_strand_id
1 'polypeptide(L)'
;MIDSLDALNSLTNTKDIANYKRQLKNYHNQVKYTSLYFKYFDEEDPKKINTKQSYYLDFAATVALNSNMFQKHGAIIVYKKNIIGTGYNTYTNNKNIFSNHAEVNCINNVIKKYGKGILNECELYVVRIGPPCTNNIFKYSKPCINCQKVINKFDIKKIYYSTNYEYDKLICGNFL
;
A
#
# COMPACT_ATOMS: atom_id res chain seq x y z
N MET A 1 0.08 -20.67 14.92
CA MET A 1 -0.03 -20.16 13.54
C MET A 1 1.22 -20.65 12.82
N ILE A 2 1.11 -21.58 11.87
CA ILE A 2 2.24 -21.95 11.02
C ILE A 2 2.60 -20.71 10.20
N ASP A 3 3.86 -20.29 10.25
CA ASP A 3 4.32 -19.13 9.50
C ASP A 3 4.19 -19.44 8.01
N SER A 4 3.21 -18.83 7.36
CA SER A 4 2.91 -19.06 5.95
C SER A 4 4.09 -18.66 5.04
N LEU A 5 5.02 -17.84 5.55
CA LEU A 5 6.24 -17.45 4.87
C LEU A 5 7.27 -18.59 4.85
N ASP A 6 7.50 -19.25 5.98
CA ASP A 6 8.38 -20.42 6.08
C ASP A 6 7.86 -21.60 5.23
N ALA A 7 6.55 -21.78 5.20
CA ALA A 7 5.89 -22.78 4.36
C ALA A 7 6.00 -22.47 2.85
N LEU A 8 6.14 -21.20 2.44
CA LEU A 8 6.33 -20.83 1.03
C LEU A 8 7.81 -20.87 0.63
N ASN A 9 8.70 -20.39 1.48
CA ASN A 9 10.14 -20.38 1.23
C ASN A 9 10.72 -21.81 1.10
N SER A 10 10.03 -22.80 1.66
CA SER A 10 10.34 -24.23 1.49
C SER A 10 9.80 -24.82 0.18
N LEU A 11 8.95 -24.12 -0.57
CA LEU A 11 8.41 -24.57 -1.86
C LEU A 11 9.25 -24.02 -3.01
N THR A 12 9.91 -24.91 -3.76
CA THR A 12 10.77 -24.55 -4.89
C THR A 12 10.08 -24.66 -6.25
N ASN A 13 8.93 -25.35 -6.32
CA ASN A 13 8.22 -25.63 -7.58
C ASN A 13 7.05 -24.66 -7.82
N THR A 14 6.97 -24.11 -9.04
CA THR A 14 5.94 -23.17 -9.48
C THR A 14 4.51 -23.70 -9.39
N LYS A 15 4.29 -25.02 -9.59
CA LYS A 15 2.97 -25.65 -9.42
C LYS A 15 2.54 -25.72 -7.95
N ASP A 16 3.47 -25.97 -7.05
CA ASP A 16 3.20 -26.07 -5.61
C ASP A 16 2.92 -24.70 -5.01
N ILE A 17 3.68 -23.69 -5.45
CA ILE A 17 3.40 -22.28 -5.16
C ILE A 17 1.99 -21.90 -5.64
N ALA A 18 1.60 -22.27 -6.85
CA ALA A 18 0.27 -21.96 -7.38
C ALA A 18 -0.87 -22.66 -6.62
N ASN A 19 -0.69 -23.92 -6.24
CA ASN A 19 -1.65 -24.67 -5.44
C ASN A 19 -1.79 -24.09 -4.03
N TYR A 20 -0.67 -23.73 -3.40
CA TYR A 20 -0.66 -23.08 -2.09
C TYR A 20 -1.37 -21.71 -2.13
N LYS A 21 -1.11 -20.90 -3.17
CA LYS A 21 -1.86 -19.65 -3.45
C LYS A 21 -3.36 -19.89 -3.52
N ARG A 22 -3.79 -20.96 -4.18
CA ARG A 22 -5.21 -21.31 -4.32
C ARG A 22 -5.84 -21.72 -2.97
N GLN A 23 -5.13 -22.50 -2.16
CA GLN A 23 -5.58 -22.90 -0.83
C GLN A 23 -5.73 -21.69 0.11
N LEU A 24 -4.76 -20.77 0.11
CA LEU A 24 -4.82 -19.53 0.89
C LEU A 24 -5.96 -18.61 0.45
N LYS A 25 -6.22 -18.51 -0.87
CA LYS A 25 -7.38 -17.76 -1.38
C LYS A 25 -8.70 -18.34 -0.87
N ASN A 26 -8.81 -19.66 -0.82
CA ASN A 26 -9.99 -20.34 -0.27
C ASN A 26 -10.12 -20.10 1.24
N TYR A 27 -9.01 -20.14 1.98
CA TYR A 27 -8.97 -19.81 3.40
C TYR A 27 -9.36 -18.35 3.66
N HIS A 28 -8.84 -17.39 2.89
CA HIS A 28 -9.25 -15.98 2.96
C HIS A 28 -10.76 -15.78 2.77
N ASN A 29 -11.39 -16.55 1.89
CA ASN A 29 -12.84 -16.48 1.71
C ASN A 29 -13.62 -17.04 2.92
N GLN A 30 -12.97 -17.82 3.78
CA GLN A 30 -13.55 -18.39 5.01
C GLN A 30 -13.24 -17.57 6.26
N VAL A 31 -12.15 -16.80 6.29
CA VAL A 31 -11.71 -16.05 7.48
C VAL A 31 -11.74 -14.53 7.27
N LYS A 32 -12.18 -13.77 8.29
CA LYS A 32 -12.29 -12.30 8.25
C LYS A 32 -10.95 -11.54 8.24
N TYR A 33 -9.81 -12.22 8.42
CA TYR A 33 -8.49 -11.57 8.49
C TYR A 33 -7.88 -11.44 7.08
N THR A 34 -7.77 -10.21 6.60
CA THR A 34 -7.24 -9.93 5.26
C THR A 34 -5.70 -9.88 5.21
N SER A 35 -5.03 -9.73 6.36
CA SER A 35 -3.57 -9.55 6.51
C SER A 35 -2.77 -10.77 6.13
N LEU A 36 -3.27 -11.97 6.44
CA LEU A 36 -2.64 -13.22 6.04
C LEU A 36 -2.55 -13.35 4.51
N TYR A 37 -3.60 -12.95 3.80
CA TYR A 37 -3.63 -12.99 2.33
C TYR A 37 -2.64 -11.99 1.72
N PHE A 38 -2.53 -10.79 2.27
CA PHE A 38 -1.67 -9.75 1.71
C PHE A 38 -0.19 -9.91 2.10
N LYS A 39 0.11 -10.36 3.34
CA LYS A 39 1.48 -10.68 3.79
C LYS A 39 2.14 -11.70 2.86
N TYR A 40 1.36 -12.61 2.29
CA TYR A 40 1.85 -13.63 1.36
C TYR A 40 2.40 -13.08 0.04
N PHE A 41 1.91 -11.92 -0.43
CA PHE A 41 2.44 -11.28 -1.64
C PHE A 41 3.67 -10.41 -1.37
N ASP A 42 4.09 -10.29 -0.11
CA ASP A 42 5.27 -9.55 0.29
C ASP A 42 6.49 -10.47 0.29
N GLU A 43 7.55 -10.02 -0.38
CA GLU A 43 8.82 -10.76 -0.49
C GLU A 43 9.72 -10.52 0.73
N GLU A 44 9.45 -9.46 1.50
CA GLU A 44 10.19 -9.08 2.71
C GLU A 44 9.25 -8.89 3.90
N ASP A 45 9.75 -9.18 5.10
CA ASP A 45 9.04 -8.89 6.33
C ASP A 45 8.92 -7.36 6.59
N PRO A 46 7.76 -6.92 7.12
CA PRO A 46 7.55 -5.51 7.45
C PRO A 46 8.54 -5.06 8.53
N LYS A 47 9.35 -4.04 8.20
CA LYS A 47 10.29 -3.43 9.15
C LYS A 47 9.55 -2.51 10.11
N LYS A 48 9.99 -2.47 11.37
CA LYS A 48 9.46 -1.53 12.37
C LYS A 48 9.74 -0.09 11.92
N ILE A 49 8.70 0.73 11.85
CA ILE A 49 8.83 2.13 11.46
C ILE A 49 9.48 2.97 12.57
N ASN A 50 10.23 3.99 12.18
CA ASN A 50 10.73 5.03 13.09
C ASN A 50 9.80 6.26 13.11
N THR A 51 10.06 7.20 14.01
CA THR A 51 9.24 8.41 14.20
C THR A 51 9.11 9.25 12.92
N LYS A 52 10.18 9.36 12.13
CA LYS A 52 10.17 10.10 10.85
C LYS A 52 9.24 9.43 9.84
N GLN A 53 9.30 8.10 9.73
CA GLN A 53 8.43 7.33 8.84
C GLN A 53 6.96 7.40 9.31
N SER A 54 6.70 7.34 10.62
CA SER A 54 5.36 7.54 11.18
C SER A 54 4.77 8.88 10.75
N TYR A 55 5.51 9.97 10.93
CA TYR A 55 5.08 11.31 10.52
C TYR A 55 4.69 11.38 9.04
N TYR A 56 5.46 10.75 8.15
CA TYR A 56 5.17 10.73 6.72
C TYR A 56 3.98 9.85 6.35
N LEU A 57 3.80 8.71 7.03
CA LEU A 57 2.62 7.87 6.84
C LEU A 57 1.35 8.58 7.32
N ASP A 58 1.41 9.27 8.47
CA ASP A 58 0.30 10.07 8.99
C ASP A 58 -0.06 11.22 8.05
N PHE A 59 0.95 11.90 7.49
CA PHE A 59 0.72 12.93 6.47
C PHE A 59 0.11 12.32 5.19
N ALA A 60 0.58 11.16 4.73
CA ALA A 60 -0.05 10.47 3.60
C ALA A 60 -1.52 10.09 3.91
N ALA A 61 -1.85 9.83 5.17
CA ALA A 61 -3.22 9.55 5.63
C ALA A 61 -4.12 10.77 5.47
N THR A 62 -3.64 11.96 5.83
CA THR A 62 -4.39 13.21 5.61
C THR A 62 -4.61 13.48 4.13
N VAL A 63 -3.62 13.17 3.28
CA VAL A 63 -3.76 13.24 1.82
C VAL A 63 -4.85 12.28 1.32
N ALA A 64 -4.91 11.06 1.86
CA ALA A 64 -5.90 10.05 1.47
C ALA A 64 -7.36 10.48 1.71
N LEU A 65 -7.62 11.35 2.70
CA LEU A 65 -8.97 11.84 3.01
C LEU A 65 -9.62 12.56 1.82
N ASN A 66 -8.83 13.19 0.95
CA ASN A 66 -9.27 13.91 -0.24
C ASN A 66 -9.79 12.99 -1.36
N SER A 67 -9.56 11.67 -1.28
CA SER A 67 -10.05 10.72 -2.27
C SER A 67 -11.57 10.65 -2.30
N ASN A 68 -12.16 10.66 -3.50
CA ASN A 68 -13.58 10.41 -3.73
C ASN A 68 -13.91 8.91 -3.92
N MET A 69 -12.92 8.02 -3.80
CA MET A 69 -13.10 6.58 -3.94
C MET A 69 -13.46 5.93 -2.60
N PHE A 70 -14.17 4.81 -2.64
CA PHE A 70 -14.49 4.04 -1.44
C PHE A 70 -13.23 3.53 -0.74
N GLN A 71 -12.27 3.03 -1.51
CA GLN A 71 -10.94 2.71 -1.01
C GLN A 71 -10.08 3.95 -1.10
N LYS A 72 -9.88 4.64 0.01
CA LYS A 72 -9.11 5.89 0.07
C LYS A 72 -7.63 5.60 0.21
N HIS A 73 -6.85 6.00 -0.79
CA HIS A 73 -5.40 5.92 -0.82
C HIS A 73 -4.78 7.31 -0.90
N GLY A 74 -3.68 7.49 -0.19
CA GLY A 74 -2.85 8.68 -0.23
C GLY A 74 -1.40 8.30 -0.47
N ALA A 75 -0.67 9.17 -1.15
CA ALA A 75 0.74 9.01 -1.43
C ALA A 75 1.45 10.34 -1.29
N ILE A 76 2.69 10.29 -0.80
CA ILE A 76 3.60 11.44 -0.77
C ILE A 76 5.00 11.05 -1.25
N ILE A 77 5.69 12.03 -1.81
CA ILE A 77 7.10 11.91 -2.19
C ILE A 77 7.91 12.89 -1.35
N VAL A 78 8.95 12.35 -0.70
CA VAL A 78 9.86 13.08 0.18
C VAL A 78 11.23 13.18 -0.47
N TYR A 79 11.77 14.39 -0.55
CA TYR A 79 13.13 14.68 -0.99
C TYR A 79 13.87 15.48 0.09
N LYS A 80 15.01 14.96 0.56
CA LYS A 80 15.84 15.61 1.60
C LYS A 80 15.02 16.12 2.80
N LYS A 81 14.16 15.24 3.34
CA LYS A 81 13.22 15.50 4.45
C LYS A 81 12.02 16.41 4.15
N ASN A 82 11.93 16.96 2.95
CA ASN A 82 10.81 17.82 2.53
C ASN A 82 9.80 17.02 1.72
N ILE A 83 8.51 17.20 2.02
CA ILE A 83 7.43 16.67 1.18
C ILE A 83 7.37 17.53 -0.08
N ILE A 84 7.69 16.96 -1.24
CA ILE A 84 7.72 17.67 -2.53
C ILE A 84 6.56 17.30 -3.43
N GLY A 85 5.83 16.24 -3.12
CA GLY A 85 4.66 15.82 -3.87
C GLY A 85 3.64 15.11 -3.01
N THR A 86 2.39 15.28 -3.38
CA THR A 86 1.24 14.58 -2.80
C THR A 86 0.35 14.06 -3.93
N GLY A 87 -0.35 12.96 -3.67
CA GLY A 87 -1.35 12.40 -4.57
C GLY A 87 -2.34 11.53 -3.81
N TYR A 88 -3.58 11.51 -4.27
CA TYR A 88 -4.63 10.62 -3.76
C TYR A 88 -5.33 9.98 -4.95
N ASN A 89 -5.96 8.83 -4.73
CA ASN A 89 -6.66 8.15 -5.80
C ASN A 89 -8.02 8.80 -6.10
N THR A 90 -8.37 8.90 -7.37
CA THR A 90 -9.59 9.54 -7.84
C THR A 90 -10.20 8.81 -9.02
N TYR A 91 -11.51 8.88 -9.15
CA TYR A 91 -12.17 8.56 -10.42
C TYR A 91 -11.98 9.71 -11.42
N THR A 92 -11.60 9.39 -12.65
CA THR A 92 -11.31 10.40 -13.69
C THR A 92 -12.55 10.88 -14.45
N ASN A 93 -13.66 10.16 -14.41
CA ASN A 93 -14.90 10.49 -15.12
C ASN A 93 -16.12 10.38 -14.22
N ASN A 94 -17.19 11.13 -14.53
CA ASN A 94 -18.49 11.05 -13.85
C ASN A 94 -19.11 9.63 -13.82
N LYS A 95 -18.67 8.74 -14.72
CA LYS A 95 -19.11 7.33 -14.79
C LYS A 95 -18.23 6.37 -13.98
N ASN A 96 -17.20 6.85 -13.27
CA ASN A 96 -16.26 6.03 -12.47
C ASN A 96 -15.58 4.87 -13.22
N ILE A 97 -15.41 5.01 -14.55
CA ILE A 97 -14.89 3.94 -15.41
C ILE A 97 -13.38 3.73 -15.24
N PHE A 98 -12.65 4.82 -14.95
CA PHE A 98 -11.20 4.79 -14.79
C PHE A 98 -10.82 5.42 -13.45
N SER A 99 -9.85 4.82 -12.77
CA SER A 99 -9.29 5.30 -11.52
C SER A 99 -7.83 5.70 -11.70
N ASN A 100 -7.49 6.91 -11.32
CA ASN A 100 -6.11 7.32 -11.13
C ASN A 100 -5.66 6.90 -9.74
N HIS A 101 -4.52 6.22 -9.67
CA HIS A 101 -3.93 5.76 -8.43
C HIS A 101 -3.15 6.87 -7.73
N ALA A 102 -3.08 6.81 -6.40
CA ALA A 102 -2.44 7.83 -5.57
C ALA A 102 -0.94 7.98 -5.93
N GLU A 103 -0.26 6.86 -6.17
CA GLU A 103 1.15 6.77 -6.52
C GLU A 103 1.42 7.50 -7.84
N VAL A 104 0.63 7.22 -8.86
CA VAL A 104 0.78 7.82 -10.21
C VAL A 104 0.50 9.32 -10.15
N ASN A 105 -0.57 9.73 -9.45
CA ASN A 105 -0.89 11.13 -9.26
C ASN A 105 0.24 11.88 -8.54
N CYS A 106 0.80 11.28 -7.47
CA CYS A 106 1.90 11.86 -6.71
C CYS A 106 3.17 12.02 -7.55
N ILE A 107 3.58 10.98 -8.27
CA ILE A 107 4.74 11.01 -9.17
C ILE A 107 4.57 12.07 -10.25
N ASN A 108 3.40 12.12 -10.90
CA ASN A 108 3.12 13.10 -11.94
C ASN A 108 3.17 14.55 -11.41
N ASN A 109 2.69 14.79 -10.19
CA ASN A 109 2.76 16.10 -9.56
C ASN A 109 4.20 16.55 -9.29
N VAL A 110 5.08 15.63 -8.84
CA VAL A 110 6.51 15.92 -8.69
C VAL A 110 7.16 16.20 -10.03
N ILE A 111 6.90 15.38 -11.05
CA ILE A 111 7.48 15.58 -12.39
C ILE A 111 7.11 16.94 -12.96
N LYS A 112 5.84 17.35 -12.82
CA LYS A 112 5.36 18.66 -13.30
C LYS A 112 6.08 19.83 -12.63
N LYS A 113 6.42 19.73 -11.35
CA LYS A 113 6.96 20.84 -10.55
C LYS A 113 8.48 20.86 -10.46
N TYR A 114 9.13 19.70 -10.42
CA TYR A 114 10.57 19.55 -10.15
C TYR A 114 11.31 18.79 -11.26
N GLY A 115 10.60 18.26 -12.25
CA GLY A 115 11.16 17.39 -13.28
C GLY A 115 11.34 15.94 -12.81
N LYS A 116 11.62 15.04 -13.77
CA LYS A 116 11.75 13.60 -13.51
C LYS A 116 13.06 13.19 -12.82
N GLY A 117 14.11 14.01 -12.94
CA GLY A 117 15.47 13.65 -12.51
C GLY A 117 15.65 13.53 -10.99
N ILE A 118 14.76 14.13 -10.21
CA ILE A 118 14.82 14.12 -8.73
C ILE A 118 14.28 12.81 -8.12
N LEU A 119 13.47 12.06 -8.85
CA LEU A 119 12.69 10.93 -8.31
C LEU A 119 13.55 9.78 -7.78
N ASN A 120 14.72 9.56 -8.38
CA ASN A 120 15.65 8.49 -7.99
C ASN A 120 16.30 8.70 -6.60
N GLU A 121 16.31 9.94 -6.12
CA GLU A 121 16.79 10.33 -4.79
C GLU A 121 15.64 10.48 -3.76
N CYS A 122 14.40 10.19 -4.16
CA CYS A 122 13.24 10.38 -3.30
C CYS A 122 12.82 9.12 -2.53
N GLU A 123 12.00 9.36 -1.50
CA GLU A 123 11.25 8.33 -0.77
C GLU A 123 9.75 8.46 -1.11
N LEU A 124 9.10 7.36 -1.50
CA LEU A 124 7.66 7.29 -1.73
C LEU A 124 6.98 6.63 -0.53
N TYR A 125 5.95 7.28 0.02
CA TYR A 125 5.11 6.73 1.08
C TYR A 125 3.69 6.58 0.54
N VAL A 126 3.08 5.42 0.73
CA VAL A 126 1.72 5.10 0.25
C VAL A 126 0.90 4.55 1.41
N VAL A 127 -0.32 5.05 1.58
CA VAL A 127 -1.21 4.54 2.62
C VAL A 127 -2.60 4.31 2.07
N ARG A 128 -3.33 3.42 2.74
CA ARG A 128 -4.77 3.26 2.60
C ARG A 128 -5.38 3.39 3.97
N ILE A 129 -6.42 4.20 4.08
CA ILE A 129 -7.13 4.40 5.34
C ILE A 129 -8.42 3.57 5.38
N GLY A 130 -8.75 3.10 6.58
CA GLY A 130 -10.04 2.51 6.90
C GLY A 130 -11.17 3.54 6.91
N PRO A 131 -12.42 3.10 7.04
CA PRO A 131 -13.55 4.01 7.18
C PRO A 131 -13.44 4.83 8.48
N PRO A 132 -14.13 5.99 8.55
CA PRO A 132 -14.13 6.86 9.74
C PRO A 132 -14.53 6.16 11.03
N CYS A 133 -15.44 5.16 10.97
CA CYS A 133 -15.84 4.37 12.15
C CYS A 133 -14.70 3.53 12.75
N THR A 134 -13.61 3.32 12.01
CA THR A 134 -12.39 2.67 12.49
C THR A 134 -11.29 3.68 12.83
N ASN A 135 -11.63 4.96 13.01
CA ASN A 135 -10.67 6.04 13.20
C ASN A 135 -9.61 6.13 12.09
N ASN A 136 -10.00 5.83 10.84
CA ASN A 136 -9.13 5.87 9.66
C ASN A 136 -7.83 5.05 9.77
N ILE A 137 -7.81 4.00 10.60
CA ILE A 137 -6.64 3.12 10.77
C ILE A 137 -6.12 2.59 9.44
N PHE A 138 -4.83 2.27 9.42
CA PHE A 138 -4.19 1.82 8.20
C PHE A 138 -4.66 0.46 7.71
N LYS A 139 -4.83 0.38 6.40
CA LYS A 139 -5.09 -0.85 5.63
C LYS A 139 -3.94 -1.11 4.67
N TYR A 140 -3.92 -2.31 4.10
CA TYR A 140 -2.89 -2.72 3.16
C TYR A 140 -2.93 -1.87 1.89
N SER A 141 -1.79 -1.28 1.53
CA SER A 141 -1.68 -0.28 0.46
C SER A 141 -0.49 -0.47 -0.48
N LYS A 142 0.05 -1.70 -0.57
CA LYS A 142 1.13 -2.02 -1.50
C LYS A 142 0.77 -1.56 -2.93
N PRO A 143 1.68 -0.86 -3.63
CA PRO A 143 1.44 -0.43 -5.00
C PRO A 143 1.04 -1.58 -5.91
N CYS A 144 0.04 -1.34 -6.78
CA CYS A 144 -0.35 -2.34 -7.76
C CYS A 144 0.72 -2.51 -8.85
N ILE A 145 0.64 -3.58 -9.65
CA ILE A 145 1.65 -3.87 -10.68
C ILE A 145 1.88 -2.73 -11.68
N ASN A 146 0.84 -1.96 -12.00
CA ASN A 146 0.97 -0.82 -12.89
C ASN A 146 1.65 0.37 -12.21
N CYS A 147 1.34 0.62 -10.92
CA CYS A 147 2.04 1.63 -10.14
C CYS A 147 3.51 1.25 -9.94
N GLN A 148 3.80 -0.03 -9.68
CA GLN A 148 5.16 -0.54 -9.55
C GLN A 148 5.96 -0.35 -10.85
N LYS A 149 5.35 -0.58 -12.02
CA LYS A 149 6.01 -0.28 -13.31
C LYS A 149 6.39 1.20 -13.44
N VAL A 150 5.53 2.11 -12.98
CA VAL A 150 5.81 3.55 -12.98
C VAL A 150 6.92 3.91 -11.99
N ILE A 151 6.86 3.37 -10.78
CA ILE A 151 7.88 3.54 -9.73
C ILE A 151 9.26 3.08 -10.25
N ASN A 152 9.32 1.88 -10.83
CA ASN A 152 10.54 1.31 -11.40
C ASN A 152 11.05 2.12 -12.60
N LYS A 153 10.15 2.63 -13.45
CA LYS A 153 10.51 3.47 -14.61
C LYS A 153 11.26 4.75 -14.19
N PHE A 154 10.97 5.29 -13.01
CA PHE A 154 11.62 6.49 -12.48
C PHE A 154 12.68 6.19 -11.40
N ASP A 155 13.05 4.93 -11.22
CA ASP A 155 14.08 4.46 -10.28
C ASP A 155 13.89 4.96 -8.84
N ILE A 156 12.64 5.01 -8.36
CA ILE A 156 12.36 5.39 -6.96
C ILE A 156 12.73 4.21 -6.05
N LYS A 157 13.86 4.34 -5.36
CA LYS A 157 14.48 3.21 -4.62
C LYS A 157 13.84 2.91 -3.28
N LYS A 158 13.25 3.91 -2.62
CA LYS A 158 12.73 3.80 -1.26
C LYS A 158 11.22 3.95 -1.27
N ILE A 159 10.53 2.85 -1.01
CA ILE A 159 9.07 2.79 -1.03
C ILE A 159 8.61 2.25 0.32
N TYR A 160 7.69 2.97 0.95
CA TYR A 160 7.06 2.59 2.21
C TYR A 160 5.56 2.52 1.98
N TYR A 161 4.92 1.46 2.46
CA TYR A 161 3.47 1.34 2.37
C TYR A 161 2.85 0.81 3.66
N SER A 162 1.62 1.23 3.91
CA SER A 162 0.87 0.75 5.07
C SER A 162 0.43 -0.70 4.91
N THR A 163 0.44 -1.43 6.03
CA THR A 163 -0.08 -2.80 6.16
C THR A 163 -1.43 -2.77 6.86
N ASN A 164 -2.16 -3.89 6.91
CA ASN A 164 -3.50 -4.01 7.52
C ASN A 164 -3.52 -4.70 8.89
N TYR A 165 -2.37 -4.94 9.53
CA TYR A 165 -2.33 -5.71 10.79
C TYR A 165 -3.17 -5.07 11.91
N GLU A 166 -3.17 -3.75 12.01
CA GLU A 166 -3.97 -3.03 13.01
C GLU A 166 -5.47 -3.08 12.70
N TYR A 167 -5.82 -2.92 11.42
CA TYR A 167 -7.21 -3.08 10.96
C TYR A 167 -7.74 -4.46 11.35
N ASP A 168 -7.05 -5.52 10.96
CA ASP A 168 -7.43 -6.89 11.25
C ASP A 168 -7.59 -7.19 12.75
N LYS A 169 -6.73 -6.62 13.62
CA LYS A 169 -6.88 -6.75 15.08
C LYS A 169 -8.18 -6.11 15.57
N LEU A 170 -8.50 -4.91 15.10
CA LEU A 170 -9.70 -4.18 15.51
C LEU A 170 -10.99 -4.87 15.06
N ILE A 171 -11.05 -5.38 13.82
CA ILE A 171 -12.29 -6.02 13.34
C ILE A 171 -12.54 -7.34 14.06
N CYS A 172 -11.48 -8.00 14.51
CA CYS A 172 -11.56 -9.31 15.15
C CYS A 172 -11.73 -9.24 16.67
N GLY A 173 -11.36 -8.13 17.30
CA GLY A 173 -11.70 -7.83 18.69
C GLY A 173 -13.19 -7.51 18.90
N ASN A 174 -13.92 -7.12 17.85
CA ASN A 174 -15.36 -6.80 17.90
C ASN A 174 -16.28 -8.02 17.66
N PHE A 175 -15.76 -9.27 17.73
CA PHE A 175 -16.52 -10.52 17.61
C PHE A 175 -16.42 -11.43 18.85
N LEU A 176 -16.07 -10.87 20.02
CA LEU A 176 -16.28 -11.49 21.33
C LEU A 176 -17.41 -10.78 22.06
#